data_AF-A0A957UUQ5-F1
#
_entry.id   AF-A0A957UUQ5-F1
#
_cell.length_a   1.000
_cell.length_b   1.000
_cell.length_c   1.000
_cell.angle_alpha   90.00
_cell.angle_beta   90.00
_cell.angle_gamma   90.00
#
_symmetry.space_group_name_H-M   'P 1'
#
loop_
_entity.id
_entity.type
_entity.pdbx_description
1 polymer ?
#
loop_
_entity_poly.entity_id
_entity_poly.type
_entity_poly.pdbx_seq_one_letter_code
_entity_poly.pdbx_strand_id
1 'polypeptide(L)'
;DLTAPGYRIYSTYNDLTVNGGYAYMTGTSMASPYVTGLIGLVAGMDNTLTATEIIDLMTANADDLGDEGKDASFGYGRINAYTTMVAANGGQEPTPPPTPEPPDEPEQPISPIPATGEFLFLPSVARG
;
A
#
# COMPACT_ATOMS: atom_id res chain seq x y z
N ASP A 1 -17.53 -17.80 0.39
CA ASP A 1 -17.18 -17.61 1.81
C ASP A 1 -17.11 -16.15 2.20
N LEU A 2 -16.47 -15.27 1.43
CA LEU A 2 -16.42 -13.84 1.71
C LEU A 2 -16.92 -13.03 0.52
N THR A 3 -17.40 -11.82 0.80
CA THR A 3 -17.86 -10.86 -0.20
C THR A 3 -16.97 -9.61 -0.21
N ALA A 4 -16.80 -9.01 -1.38
CA ALA A 4 -16.09 -7.74 -1.54
C ALA A 4 -16.78 -6.86 -2.59
N PRO A 5 -16.49 -5.55 -2.66
CA PRO A 5 -17.10 -4.66 -3.63
C PRO A 5 -16.87 -5.13 -5.08
N GLY A 6 -17.96 -5.34 -5.81
CA GLY A 6 -17.92 -5.78 -7.20
C GLY A 6 -18.84 -5.00 -8.14
N TYR A 7 -19.53 -3.97 -7.64
CA TYR A 7 -20.46 -3.16 -8.43
C TYR A 7 -19.85 -1.78 -8.74
N ARG A 8 -19.80 -1.42 -10.03
CA ARG A 8 -19.24 -0.15 -10.52
C ARG A 8 -17.86 0.15 -9.92
N ILE A 9 -16.94 -0.79 -10.08
CA ILE A 9 -15.54 -0.63 -9.66
C ILE A 9 -14.77 0.07 -10.76
N TYR A 10 -14.21 1.24 -10.44
CA TYR A 10 -13.33 1.97 -11.34
C TYR A 10 -11.94 1.37 -11.29
N SER A 11 -11.43 0.91 -12.44
CA SER A 11 -10.09 0.33 -12.51
C SER A 11 -9.45 0.59 -13.87
N THR A 12 -8.17 0.31 -13.98
CA THR A 12 -7.42 0.39 -15.24
C THR A 12 -8.07 -0.51 -16.28
N TYR A 13 -8.21 0.01 -17.49
CA TYR A 13 -8.83 -0.69 -18.61
C TYR A 13 -7.98 -0.49 -19.85
N ASN A 14 -7.72 -1.58 -20.59
CA ASN A 14 -6.91 -1.54 -21.80
C ASN A 14 -7.76 -1.17 -23.01
N ASP A 15 -8.18 0.10 -23.09
CA ASP A 15 -8.79 0.60 -24.31
C ASP A 15 -7.73 0.73 -25.41
N LEU A 16 -7.78 -0.18 -26.38
CA LEU A 16 -6.86 -0.23 -27.51
C LEU A 16 -7.03 0.95 -28.47
N THR A 17 -8.13 1.71 -28.36
CA THR A 17 -8.39 2.90 -29.20
C THR A 17 -7.68 4.15 -28.69
N VAL A 18 -7.41 4.22 -27.38
CA VAL A 18 -6.72 5.36 -26.73
C VAL A 18 -5.45 4.95 -25.97
N ASN A 19 -4.97 3.72 -26.17
CA ASN A 19 -3.76 3.16 -25.57
C ASN A 19 -3.78 3.11 -24.03
N GLY A 20 -4.86 2.60 -23.45
CA GLY A 20 -5.06 2.44 -22.02
C GLY A 20 -6.27 3.21 -21.49
N GLY A 21 -6.31 3.51 -20.20
CA GLY A 21 -7.38 4.27 -19.59
C GLY A 21 -8.01 3.56 -18.40
N TYR A 22 -9.24 3.95 -18.09
CA TYR A 22 -9.97 3.49 -16.93
C TYR A 22 -11.45 3.35 -17.25
N ALA A 23 -12.07 2.33 -16.67
CA ALA A 23 -13.48 2.06 -16.86
C ALA A 23 -14.13 1.60 -15.56
N TYR A 24 -15.45 1.79 -15.47
CA TYR A 24 -16.27 1.16 -14.44
C TYR A 24 -16.68 -0.24 -14.90
N MET A 25 -16.35 -1.25 -14.11
CA MET A 25 -16.75 -2.64 -14.36
C MET A 25 -17.57 -3.19 -13.20
N THR A 26 -18.40 -4.19 -13.49
CA THR A 26 -19.25 -4.85 -12.49
C THR A 26 -19.13 -6.37 -12.66
N GLY A 27 -18.94 -7.07 -11.55
CA GLY A 27 -18.88 -8.53 -11.52
C GLY A 27 -18.12 -9.06 -10.31
N THR A 28 -18.27 -10.35 -10.05
CA THR A 28 -17.48 -11.05 -9.02
C THR A 28 -15.98 -11.00 -9.33
N SER A 29 -15.61 -10.93 -10.61
CA SER A 29 -14.23 -10.68 -11.05
C SER A 29 -13.64 -9.38 -10.51
N MET A 30 -14.47 -8.36 -10.23
CA MET A 30 -14.02 -7.12 -9.61
C MET A 30 -13.94 -7.21 -8.09
N ALA A 31 -14.68 -8.14 -7.47
CA ALA A 31 -14.58 -8.43 -6.04
C ALA A 31 -13.32 -9.27 -5.71
N SER A 32 -12.96 -10.23 -6.57
CA SER A 32 -11.77 -11.08 -6.42
C SER A 32 -10.46 -10.32 -6.13
N PRO A 33 -10.08 -9.26 -6.88
CA PRO A 33 -8.83 -8.53 -6.64
C PRO A 33 -8.78 -7.84 -5.27
N TYR A 34 -9.92 -7.43 -4.71
CA TYR A 34 -9.96 -6.90 -3.34
C TYR A 34 -9.58 -7.97 -2.30
N VAL A 35 -10.14 -9.18 -2.43
CA VAL A 35 -9.83 -10.30 -1.53
C VAL A 35 -8.35 -10.69 -1.65
N THR A 36 -7.85 -10.85 -2.88
CA THR A 36 -6.43 -11.21 -3.07
C THR A 36 -5.47 -10.11 -2.61
N GLY A 37 -5.85 -8.84 -2.75
CA GLY A 37 -5.06 -7.72 -2.26
C GLY A 37 -4.94 -7.72 -0.74
N LEU A 38 -6.03 -8.01 -0.02
CA LEU A 38 -6.00 -8.13 1.44
C LEU A 38 -5.17 -9.33 1.89
N ILE A 39 -5.31 -10.49 1.25
CA ILE A 39 -4.45 -11.66 1.53
C ILE A 39 -2.98 -11.30 1.36
N GLY A 40 -2.62 -10.62 0.26
CA GLY A 40 -1.26 -10.17 0.00
C GLY A 40 -0.74 -9.20 1.06
N LEU A 41 -1.59 -8.32 1.58
CA LEU A 41 -1.23 -7.39 2.65
C LEU A 41 -0.94 -8.12 3.98
N VAL A 42 -1.80 -9.07 4.37
CA VAL A 42 -1.61 -9.88 5.57
C VAL A 42 -0.35 -10.75 5.45
N ALA A 43 -0.17 -11.43 4.31
CA ALA A 43 1.02 -12.23 4.06
C ALA A 43 2.31 -11.38 4.05
N GLY A 44 2.24 -10.15 3.52
CA GLY A 44 3.36 -9.21 3.54
C GLY A 44 3.74 -8.73 4.94
N MET A 45 2.78 -8.70 5.87
CA MET A 45 3.00 -8.38 7.28
C MET A 45 3.60 -9.57 8.04
N ASP A 46 3.03 -10.76 7.87
CA ASP A 46 3.52 -11.99 8.49
C ASP A 46 3.55 -13.14 7.47
N ASN A 47 4.76 -13.46 7.00
CA ASN A 47 5.01 -14.53 6.04
C ASN A 47 4.96 -15.94 6.67
N THR A 48 4.72 -16.06 7.97
CA THR A 48 4.58 -17.37 8.66
C THR A 48 3.14 -17.88 8.65
N LEU A 49 2.16 -17.00 8.41
CA LEU A 49 0.76 -17.37 8.30
C LEU A 49 0.50 -18.21 7.05
N THR A 50 -0.21 -19.31 7.23
CA THR A 50 -0.72 -20.13 6.13
C THR A 50 -1.91 -19.46 5.45
N ALA A 51 -2.19 -19.87 4.21
CA ALA A 51 -3.36 -19.37 3.49
C ALA A 51 -4.68 -19.60 4.25
N THR A 52 -4.81 -20.74 4.95
CA THR A 52 -5.99 -21.04 5.76
C THR A 52 -6.11 -20.09 6.94
N GLU A 53 -5.02 -19.85 7.69
CA GLU A 53 -5.01 -18.91 8.82
C GLU A 53 -5.38 -17.49 8.38
N ILE A 54 -4.91 -17.06 7.20
CA ILE A 54 -5.28 -15.75 6.64
C ILE A 54 -6.77 -15.70 6.31
N ILE A 55 -7.33 -16.75 5.69
CA ILE A 55 -8.77 -16.80 5.38
C ILE A 55 -9.61 -16.84 6.66
N ASP A 56 -9.20 -17.60 7.68
CA ASP A 56 -9.89 -17.66 8.96
C ASP A 56 -9.87 -16.31 9.66
N LEU A 57 -8.74 -15.61 9.63
CA LEU A 57 -8.58 -14.27 10.19
C LEU A 57 -9.47 -13.26 9.45
N MET A 58 -9.47 -13.28 8.11
CA MET A 58 -10.36 -12.45 7.31
C MET A 58 -11.84 -12.76 7.56
N THR A 59 -12.17 -14.03 7.79
CA THR A 59 -13.54 -14.49 8.05
C THR A 59 -14.03 -14.02 9.42
N ALA A 60 -13.21 -14.16 10.46
CA ALA A 60 -13.54 -13.74 11.81
C ALA A 60 -13.67 -12.21 11.97
N ASN A 61 -13.07 -11.45 11.04
CA ASN A 61 -13.03 -9.98 11.08
C ASN A 61 -13.82 -9.32 9.94
N ALA A 62 -14.61 -10.09 9.19
CA ALA A 62 -15.51 -9.56 8.17
C ALA A 62 -16.66 -8.76 8.80
N ASP A 63 -17.15 -7.78 8.07
CA ASP A 63 -18.40 -7.09 8.42
C ASP A 63 -19.56 -8.00 8.02
N ASP A 64 -20.24 -8.58 9.01
CA ASP A 64 -21.41 -9.42 8.77
C ASP A 64 -22.55 -8.59 8.13
N LEU A 65 -23.14 -9.12 7.06
CA LEU A 65 -24.18 -8.47 6.28
C LEU A 65 -25.32 -9.46 6.02
N GLY A 66 -26.55 -9.00 6.21
CA GLY A 66 -27.73 -9.84 6.01
C GLY A 66 -28.13 -10.53 7.30
N ASP A 67 -28.32 -11.85 7.24
CA ASP A 67 -28.64 -12.67 8.40
C ASP A 67 -27.39 -12.94 9.24
N GLU A 68 -27.53 -13.02 10.56
CA GLU A 68 -26.39 -13.24 11.46
C GLU A 68 -25.63 -14.53 11.13
N GLY A 69 -24.31 -14.41 10.97
CA GLY A 69 -23.42 -15.51 10.66
C GLY A 69 -23.32 -15.79 9.16
N LYS A 70 -23.08 -17.05 8.79
CA LYS A 70 -22.86 -17.40 7.39
C LYS A 70 -24.18 -17.46 6.62
N ASP A 71 -24.34 -16.61 5.62
CA ASP A 71 -25.50 -16.61 4.73
C ASP A 71 -25.15 -16.97 3.27
N ALA A 72 -26.18 -17.18 2.45
CA ALA A 72 -26.02 -17.58 1.05
C ALA A 72 -25.63 -16.42 0.11
N SER A 73 -25.90 -15.17 0.52
CA SER A 73 -25.68 -13.97 -0.29
C SER A 73 -24.34 -13.32 0.00
N PHE A 74 -23.95 -13.20 1.27
CA PHE A 74 -22.72 -12.53 1.69
C PHE A 74 -21.65 -13.49 2.22
N GLY A 75 -22.00 -14.75 2.50
CA GLY A 75 -21.08 -15.69 3.12
C GLY A 75 -20.92 -15.30 4.58
N TYR A 76 -19.69 -15.13 5.06
CA TYR A 76 -19.41 -14.59 6.39
C TYR A 76 -19.43 -13.05 6.43
N GLY A 77 -19.80 -12.39 5.33
CA GLY A 77 -19.88 -10.95 5.23
C GLY A 77 -18.87 -10.31 4.28
N ARG A 78 -18.80 -8.98 4.36
CA ARG A 78 -17.90 -8.16 3.54
C ARG A 78 -16.52 -8.10 4.17
N ILE A 79 -15.46 -8.28 3.38
CA ILE A 79 -14.09 -8.12 3.86
C ILE A 79 -13.86 -6.73 4.47
N ASN A 80 -13.12 -6.69 5.57
CA ASN A 80 -12.72 -5.44 6.24
C ASN A 80 -11.20 -5.44 6.44
N ALA A 81 -10.50 -4.64 5.64
CA ALA A 81 -9.06 -4.59 5.66
C ALA A 81 -8.51 -4.04 6.99
N TYR A 82 -9.20 -3.07 7.60
CA TYR A 82 -8.74 -2.46 8.85
C TYR A 82 -8.77 -3.46 10.01
N THR A 83 -9.94 -4.06 10.28
CA THR A 83 -10.10 -5.02 11.37
C THR A 83 -9.20 -6.25 11.18
N THR A 84 -9.12 -6.75 9.95
CA THR A 84 -8.20 -7.86 9.58
C THR A 84 -6.75 -7.49 9.90
N MET A 85 -6.27 -6.33 9.49
CA MET A 85 -4.88 -5.93 9.72
C MET A 85 -4.58 -5.66 11.20
N VAL A 86 -5.54 -5.10 11.95
CA VAL A 86 -5.41 -4.94 13.40
C VAL A 86 -5.31 -6.30 14.09
N ALA A 87 -6.16 -7.24 13.72
CA ALA A 87 -6.14 -8.60 14.28
C ALA A 87 -4.84 -9.34 13.93
N ALA A 88 -4.36 -9.22 12.69
CA ALA A 88 -3.08 -9.79 12.26
C ALA A 88 -1.89 -9.20 13.01
N ASN A 89 -1.96 -7.92 13.40
CA ASN A 89 -0.92 -7.23 14.17
C ASN A 89 -1.09 -7.37 15.70
N GLY A 90 -1.73 -8.44 16.17
CA GLY A 90 -1.91 -8.70 17.60
C GLY A 90 -2.81 -7.70 18.34
N GLY A 91 -3.71 -7.02 17.62
CA GLY A 91 -4.60 -6.00 18.17
C GLY A 91 -4.01 -4.59 18.21
N GLN A 92 -2.78 -4.39 17.70
CA GLN A 92 -2.23 -3.06 17.56
C GLN A 92 -2.82 -2.35 16.34
N GLU A 93 -3.42 -1.18 16.58
CA GLU A 93 -3.87 -0.32 15.49
C GLU A 93 -2.69 0.11 14.60
N PRO A 94 -2.88 0.20 13.28
CA PRO A 94 -1.86 0.76 12.42
C PRO A 94 -1.55 2.17 12.90
N THR A 95 -0.28 2.42 13.25
CA THR A 95 0.14 3.76 13.63
C THR A 95 -0.12 4.69 12.46
N PRO A 96 -0.77 5.86 12.67
CA PRO A 96 -0.94 6.81 11.59
C PRO A 96 0.44 7.15 11.02
N PRO A 97 0.57 7.31 9.69
CA PRO A 97 1.83 7.76 9.12
C PRO A 97 2.26 9.05 9.83
N PRO A 98 3.57 9.25 10.04
CA PRO A 98 4.04 10.49 10.64
C PRO A 98 3.44 11.65 9.84
N THR A 99 2.78 12.58 10.53
CA THR A 99 2.36 13.82 9.89
C THR A 99 3.63 14.44 9.31
N PRO A 100 3.69 14.79 8.01
CA PRO A 100 4.85 15.49 7.51
C PRO A 100 5.01 16.73 8.38
N GLU A 101 6.13 16.80 9.10
CA GLU A 101 6.46 17.99 9.87
C GLU A 101 6.46 19.16 8.87
N PRO A 102 5.82 20.30 9.18
CA PRO A 102 5.97 21.48 8.37
C PRO A 102 7.48 21.70 8.15
N PRO A 103 7.93 22.09 6.94
CA PRO A 103 9.35 22.34 6.73
C PRO A 103 9.85 23.22 7.86
N ASP A 104 10.88 22.76 8.56
CA ASP A 104 11.58 23.59 9.54
C ASP A 104 11.89 24.93 8.85
N GLU A 105 11.60 26.00 9.57
CA GLU A 105 11.87 27.40 9.25
C GLU A 105 13.00 27.60 8.21
N PRO A 106 12.83 28.45 7.17
CA PRO A 106 13.72 28.52 6.02
C PRO A 106 15.20 28.48 6.41
N GLU A 107 15.93 27.50 5.86
CA GLU A 107 17.36 27.33 6.08
C GLU A 107 18.05 28.70 5.95
N GLN A 108 18.68 29.15 7.04
CA GLN A 108 19.44 30.39 7.07
C GLN A 108 20.45 30.39 5.91
N PRO A 109 20.59 31.49 5.15
CA PRO A 109 21.44 31.49 3.96
C PRO A 109 22.87 31.10 4.32
N ILE A 110 23.36 30.05 3.66
CA ILE A 110 24.76 29.64 3.74
C ILE A 110 25.65 30.85 3.46
N SER A 111 26.47 31.23 4.43
CA SER A 111 27.44 32.30 4.23
C SER A 111 28.41 31.90 3.12
N PRO A 112 28.78 32.80 2.18
CA PRO A 112 29.65 32.45 1.08
C PRO A 112 31.02 32.00 1.59
N ILE A 113 31.50 30.88 1.06
CA ILE A 113 32.88 30.41 1.29
C ILE A 113 33.84 31.49 0.74
N PRO A 114 34.83 31.97 1.51
CA PRO A 114 35.76 32.98 1.02
C PRO A 114 36.60 32.42 -0.14
N ALA A 115 36.54 33.10 -1.28
CA ALA A 115 37.33 32.81 -2.46
C ALA A 115 38.72 33.46 -2.35
N THR A 116 39.69 32.73 -1.80
CA THR A 116 41.13 33.00 -1.88
C THR A 116 41.81 31.64 -1.72
N GLY A 117 42.28 30.93 -2.75
CA GLY A 117 43.21 31.32 -3.80
C GLY A 117 44.55 30.65 -3.47
N GLU A 118 44.97 29.64 -4.25
CA GLU A 118 46.37 29.15 -4.41
C GLU A 118 46.36 28.04 -5.48
N PHE A 119 46.94 28.36 -6.63
CA PHE A 119 47.11 27.52 -7.81
C PHE A 119 48.54 26.97 -7.75
N LEU A 120 48.75 25.74 -7.28
CA LEU A 120 50.09 25.17 -7.18
C LEU A 120 50.54 24.55 -8.52
N PHE A 121 51.32 25.33 -9.26
CA PHE A 121 52.25 24.88 -10.30
C PHE A 121 53.33 23.97 -9.68
N LEU A 122 53.64 22.83 -10.30
CA LEU A 122 54.91 22.11 -10.08
C LEU A 122 55.79 22.22 -11.34
N PRO A 123 57.11 22.53 -11.21
CA PRO A 123 57.97 22.80 -12.35
C PRO A 123 58.49 21.53 -13.03
N SER A 124 58.71 21.65 -14.34
CA SER A 124 59.39 20.70 -15.22
C SER A 124 60.85 20.48 -14.78
N VAL A 125 61.30 19.21 -14.77
CA VAL A 125 62.72 18.86 -14.79
C VAL A 125 62.97 17.99 -16.03
N ALA A 126 63.74 18.53 -16.96
CA ALA A 126 64.46 17.76 -17.96
C ALA A 126 65.90 17.50 -17.46
N ARG A 127 66.43 16.30 -17.68
CA ARG A 127 67.82 16.02 -18.16
C ARG A 127 68.13 14.52 -18.14
N GLY A 128 68.78 14.06 -19.21
CA GLY A 128 69.33 12.71 -19.37
C GLY A 128 69.40 12.31 -20.83
#